data_AF-A0A838F4T2-F1
#
_entry.id   AF-A0A838F4T2-F1
#
_cell.length_a   1.000
_cell.length_b   1.000
_cell.length_c   1.000
_cell.angle_alpha   90.00
_cell.angle_beta   90.00
_cell.angle_gamma   90.00
#
_symmetry.space_group_name_H-M   'P 1'
#
loop_
_entity.id
_entity.type
_entity.pdbx_description
1 polymer ?
#
loop_
_entity_poly.entity_id
_entity_poly.type
_entity_poly.pdbx_seq_one_letter_code
_entity_poly.pdbx_strand_id
1 'polypeptide(L)'
;MQLNNLNGWNTLDFSNGRDLIIQRKNDHSLRESGIKLTGLFSSNAINIPFALAVFRDDFIDDEKKIEVTNRLRSVNAFELSSSAELFYRFEKNNFLFNTPALITLNFKAGSINEAKFTKDLFQIIFFGNASYAGATADFSQTENLSYRFHQLRLGVQKKFDFINHNWEAGIGISVLAAKSGSSLKIDQGTLFTEQYGSFIDASYNFEYSVSDTLNKGYFAYDGIGTSADATLSYIPDNGSLRLLFFMNDMGFIRWNRQSQLYSADSSLHFEGFEVIDLFNSSDSALLPFNKDSLLHLTGTKISSKSFSTLLPVKFSLAGIY
;
A
#
# COMPACT_ATOMS: atom_id res chain seq x y z
N MET A 1 12.48 3.89 -16.23
CA MET A 1 12.88 3.65 -14.84
C MET A 1 13.67 4.85 -14.37
N GLN A 2 13.16 5.61 -13.40
CA GLN A 2 13.88 6.73 -12.79
C GLN A 2 14.12 6.41 -11.31
N LEU A 3 15.39 6.51 -10.90
CA LEU A 3 15.79 6.43 -9.50
C LEU A 3 16.05 7.86 -9.03
N ASN A 4 15.20 8.36 -8.12
CA ASN A 4 15.35 9.69 -7.55
C ASN A 4 15.62 9.55 -6.04
N ASN A 5 16.66 10.25 -5.57
CA ASN A 5 16.97 10.35 -4.15
C ASN A 5 16.70 11.80 -3.71
N LEU A 6 15.45 12.07 -3.30
CA LEU A 6 15.02 13.39 -2.83
C LEU A 6 14.89 13.34 -1.30
N ASN A 7 15.64 14.19 -0.59
CA ASN A 7 15.52 14.38 0.87
C ASN A 7 15.65 13.08 1.72
N GLY A 8 16.46 12.12 1.26
CA GLY A 8 16.71 10.85 1.94
C GLY A 8 15.68 9.74 1.65
N TRP A 9 14.73 9.99 0.73
CA TRP A 9 13.83 8.97 0.21
C TRP A 9 14.45 8.22 -0.96
N ASN A 10 14.41 6.89 -0.91
CA ASN A 10 14.65 6.04 -2.07
C ASN A 10 13.33 5.93 -2.84
N THR A 11 13.24 6.56 -4.01
CA THR A 11 12.09 6.41 -4.89
C THR A 11 12.52 5.77 -6.21
N LEU A 12 11.87 4.66 -6.55
CA LEU A 12 11.96 4.00 -7.84
C LEU A 12 10.58 4.04 -8.46
N ASP A 13 10.44 4.85 -9.50
CA ASP A 13 9.24 4.91 -10.32
C ASP A 13 9.55 4.27 -11.68
N PHE A 14 8.78 3.24 -11.96
CA PHE A 14 8.69 2.62 -13.26
C PHE A 14 7.26 2.80 -13.77
N SER A 15 7.02 3.92 -14.45
CA SER A 15 5.94 4.02 -15.41
C SER A 15 6.54 3.81 -16.79
N ASN A 16 6.36 2.63 -17.36
CA ASN A 16 6.63 2.47 -18.79
C ASN A 16 5.55 3.25 -19.54
N GLY A 17 5.97 4.35 -20.16
CA GLY A 17 5.12 5.24 -20.93
C GLY A 17 4.62 4.54 -22.17
N ARG A 18 3.53 3.77 -22.02
CA ARG A 18 2.70 3.19 -23.10
C ARG A 18 3.46 2.19 -23.99
N ASP A 19 3.63 0.96 -23.53
CA ASP A 19 4.41 -0.08 -24.22
C ASP A 19 3.75 -0.63 -25.51
N LEU A 20 2.42 -0.55 -25.61
CA LEU A 20 1.67 -0.83 -26.84
C LEU A 20 0.59 0.23 -27.02
N ILE A 21 0.77 1.11 -28.01
CA ILE A 21 -0.24 2.10 -28.43
C ILE A 21 -0.74 1.71 -29.80
N ILE A 22 -2.06 1.58 -29.94
CA ILE A 22 -2.71 1.65 -31.25
C ILE A 22 -3.38 3.02 -31.31
N GLN A 23 -2.80 3.90 -32.13
CA GLN A 23 -3.34 5.24 -32.36
C GLN A 23 -3.88 5.31 -33.79
N ARG A 24 -5.15 5.69 -33.92
CA ARG A 24 -5.74 5.97 -35.23
C ARG A 24 -6.21 7.42 -35.24
N LYS A 25 -5.52 8.24 -36.02
CA LYS A 25 -5.88 9.64 -36.26
C LYS A 25 -6.53 9.72 -37.63
N ASN A 26 -7.85 9.89 -37.65
CA ASN A 26 -8.56 10.39 -38.83
C ASN A 26 -8.77 11.90 -38.64
N ASP A 27 -8.93 12.67 -39.71
CA ASP A 27 -8.99 14.15 -39.74
C ASP A 27 -9.92 14.84 -38.73
N HIS A 28 -10.80 14.11 -38.04
CA HIS A 28 -11.78 14.67 -37.11
C HIS A 28 -11.94 13.97 -35.75
N SER A 29 -11.11 12.98 -35.37
CA SER A 29 -11.17 12.43 -34.00
C SER A 29 -9.91 11.66 -33.60
N LEU A 30 -9.30 12.00 -32.47
CA LEU A 30 -8.27 11.18 -31.82
C LEU A 30 -8.92 9.93 -31.22
N ARG A 31 -8.38 8.74 -31.53
CA ARG A 31 -8.66 7.49 -30.82
C ARG A 31 -7.36 6.81 -30.47
N GLU A 32 -7.25 6.37 -29.22
CA GLU A 32 -6.06 5.72 -28.71
C GLU A 32 -6.43 4.64 -27.72
N SER A 33 -5.84 3.47 -27.89
CA SER A 33 -5.87 2.40 -26.90
C SER A 33 -4.45 1.97 -26.57
N GLY A 34 -4.25 1.50 -25.35
CA GLY A 34 -2.98 0.90 -25.01
C GLY A 34 -2.94 0.24 -23.65
N ILE A 35 -1.74 -0.22 -23.32
CA ILE A 35 -1.41 -0.84 -22.04
C ILE A 35 -0.40 0.05 -21.31
N LYS A 36 -0.62 0.27 -20.03
CA LYS A 36 0.30 0.98 -19.13
C LYS A 36 0.67 0.07 -17.97
N LEU A 37 1.96 -0.14 -17.77
CA LEU A 37 2.51 -0.82 -16.60
C LEU A 37 3.11 0.23 -15.67
N THR A 38 2.73 0.19 -14.40
CA THR A 38 3.22 1.10 -13.37
C THR A 38 3.71 0.30 -12.17
N GLY A 39 4.94 0.58 -11.72
CA GLY A 39 5.49 0.10 -10.47
C GLY A 39 6.10 1.28 -9.72
N LEU A 40 5.79 1.40 -8.43
CA LEU A 40 6.30 2.44 -7.56
C LEU A 40 6.83 1.78 -6.30
N PHE A 41 8.08 2.09 -5.96
CA PHE A 41 8.64 1.87 -4.65
C PHE A 41 9.09 3.22 -4.09
N SER A 42 8.69 3.54 -2.87
CA SER A 42 9.10 4.75 -2.18
C SER A 42 9.35 4.44 -0.72
N SER A 43 10.51 4.78 -0.17
CA SER A 43 10.76 4.64 1.26
C SER A 43 11.78 5.64 1.78
N ASN A 44 11.63 6.06 3.04
CA ASN A 44 12.61 6.92 3.71
C ASN A 44 13.76 6.14 4.40
N ALA A 45 13.67 4.80 4.47
CA ALA A 45 14.68 3.97 5.13
C ALA A 45 14.98 2.65 4.38
N ILE A 46 13.94 1.96 3.88
CA ILE A 46 14.10 0.70 3.15
C ILE A 46 14.79 0.98 1.80
N ASN A 47 15.81 0.19 1.49
CA ASN A 47 16.50 0.25 0.20
C ASN A 47 15.91 -0.78 -0.79
N ILE A 48 16.17 -0.58 -2.08
CA ILE A 48 15.62 -1.43 -3.15
C ILE A 48 16.11 -2.89 -3.03
N PRO A 49 17.39 -3.18 -2.77
CA PRO A 49 17.84 -4.57 -2.55
C PRO A 49 17.07 -5.30 -1.45
N PHE A 50 16.84 -4.64 -0.31
CA PHE A 50 16.06 -5.18 0.79
C PHE A 50 14.59 -5.41 0.38
N ALA A 51 13.95 -4.42 -0.23
CA ALA A 51 12.55 -4.52 -0.65
C ALA A 51 12.34 -5.63 -1.70
N LEU A 52 13.27 -5.77 -2.65
CA LEU A 52 13.24 -6.85 -3.63
C LEU A 52 13.44 -8.22 -2.97
N ALA A 53 14.32 -8.32 -1.98
CA ALA A 53 14.52 -9.57 -1.26
C ALA A 53 13.25 -10.01 -0.53
N VAL A 54 12.60 -9.10 0.21
CA VAL A 54 11.29 -9.37 0.86
C VAL A 54 10.23 -9.77 -0.18
N PHE A 55 10.17 -9.07 -1.32
CA PHE A 55 9.15 -9.34 -2.34
C PHE A 55 9.36 -10.67 -3.08
N ARG A 56 10.62 -11.09 -3.26
CA ARG A 56 11.00 -12.33 -3.96
C ARG A 56 11.15 -13.53 -3.04
N ASP A 57 10.99 -13.32 -1.73
CA ASP A 57 11.30 -14.32 -0.72
C ASP A 57 12.79 -14.76 -0.78
N ASP A 58 13.67 -13.82 -1.15
CA ASP A 58 15.12 -14.05 -1.16
C ASP A 58 15.70 -13.86 0.24
N PHE A 59 16.86 -14.48 0.49
CA PHE A 59 17.56 -14.35 1.77
C PHE A 59 17.95 -12.90 2.10
N ILE A 60 17.51 -12.44 3.28
CA ILE A 60 17.84 -11.12 3.83
C ILE A 60 19.07 -11.27 4.74
N ASP A 61 20.25 -11.09 4.16
CA ASP A 61 21.53 -11.13 4.89
C ASP A 61 21.73 -9.93 5.83
N ASP A 62 22.77 -10.03 6.66
CA ASP A 62 23.12 -9.00 7.64
C ASP A 62 23.50 -7.67 6.99
N GLU A 63 24.14 -7.70 5.82
CA GLU A 63 24.50 -6.49 5.08
C GLU A 63 23.23 -5.70 4.71
N LYS A 64 22.24 -6.35 4.08
CA LYS A 64 20.95 -5.72 3.74
C LYS A 64 20.25 -5.17 4.99
N LYS A 65 20.24 -5.89 6.11
CA LYS A 65 19.62 -5.43 7.36
C LYS A 65 20.35 -4.22 7.97
N ILE A 66 21.68 -4.22 7.95
CA ILE A 66 22.52 -3.13 8.47
C ILE A 66 22.39 -1.87 7.61
N GLU A 67 22.35 -2.00 6.29
CA GLU A 67 22.14 -0.87 5.38
C GLU A 67 20.82 -0.15 5.64
N VAL A 68 19.74 -0.90 5.88
CA VAL A 68 18.46 -0.31 6.27
C VAL A 68 18.55 0.31 7.67
N THR A 69 19.16 -0.40 8.63
CA THR A 69 19.32 0.06 10.01
C THR A 69 20.00 1.42 10.11
N ASN A 70 21.07 1.63 9.34
CA ASN A 70 21.84 2.88 9.30
C ASN A 70 21.02 4.07 8.79
N ARG A 71 19.86 3.83 8.18
CA ARG A 71 18.97 4.85 7.61
C ARG A 71 17.68 5.04 8.43
N LEU A 72 17.41 4.18 9.39
CA LEU A 72 16.19 4.25 10.19
C LEU A 72 16.10 5.57 10.95
N ARG A 73 14.93 6.18 10.87
CA ARG A 73 14.50 7.33 11.68
C ARG A 73 13.59 6.84 12.80
N SER A 74 13.15 7.73 13.68
CA SER A 74 12.14 7.39 14.71
C SER A 74 10.85 6.85 14.08
N VAL A 75 10.43 7.44 12.95
CA VAL A 75 9.30 7.01 12.14
C VAL A 75 9.75 6.78 10.71
N ASN A 76 9.49 5.58 10.21
CA ASN A 76 9.84 5.14 8.87
C ASN A 76 8.58 4.82 8.10
N ALA A 77 8.64 4.96 6.78
CA ALA A 77 7.53 4.62 5.90
C ALA A 77 8.04 4.00 4.60
N PHE A 78 7.24 3.11 4.04
CA PHE A 78 7.41 2.67 2.66
C PHE A 78 6.07 2.47 1.96
N GLU A 79 6.09 2.64 0.63
CA GLU A 79 5.04 2.25 -0.31
C GLU A 79 5.67 1.34 -1.37
N LEU A 80 4.98 0.25 -1.67
CA LEU A 80 5.19 -0.57 -2.85
C LEU A 80 3.84 -0.75 -3.56
N SER A 81 3.70 -0.18 -4.75
CA SER A 81 2.52 -0.37 -5.58
C SER A 81 2.87 -0.84 -6.99
N SER A 82 2.00 -1.68 -7.55
CA SER A 82 2.17 -2.21 -8.91
C SER A 82 0.82 -2.31 -9.60
N SER A 83 0.77 -2.02 -10.89
CA SER A 83 -0.47 -2.14 -11.67
C SER A 83 -0.23 -2.29 -13.16
N ALA A 84 -1.18 -2.96 -13.80
CA ALA A 84 -1.35 -3.01 -15.25
C ALA A 84 -2.70 -2.39 -15.61
N GLU A 85 -2.70 -1.47 -16.57
CA GLU A 85 -3.87 -0.71 -16.99
C GLU A 85 -4.07 -0.84 -18.50
N LEU A 86 -5.27 -1.27 -18.91
CA LEU A 86 -5.77 -1.12 -20.27
C LEU A 86 -6.54 0.19 -20.35
N PHE A 87 -6.24 1.03 -21.33
CA PHE A 87 -6.97 2.27 -21.54
C PHE A 87 -7.48 2.37 -22.97
N TYR A 88 -8.63 3.02 -23.12
CA TYR A 88 -9.16 3.48 -24.39
C TYR A 88 -9.65 4.90 -24.23
N ARG A 89 -9.21 5.81 -25.09
CA ARG A 89 -9.62 7.19 -25.09
C ARG A 89 -9.99 7.67 -26.48
N PHE A 90 -10.99 8.52 -26.53
CA PHE A 90 -11.45 9.10 -27.78
C PHE A 90 -12.01 10.50 -27.56
N GLU A 91 -11.85 11.33 -28.58
CA GLU A 91 -12.50 12.64 -28.61
C GLU A 91 -13.91 12.50 -29.15
N LYS A 92 -14.85 13.19 -28.48
CA LYS A 92 -16.23 13.29 -28.95
C LYS A 92 -16.74 14.70 -28.73
N ASN A 93 -17.39 15.23 -29.77
CA ASN A 93 -18.23 16.41 -29.65
C ASN A 93 -19.51 15.98 -28.94
N ASN A 94 -19.72 16.47 -27.72
CA ASN A 94 -20.84 16.04 -26.88
C ASN A 94 -22.06 16.95 -27.04
N PHE A 95 -23.25 16.36 -26.91
CA PHE A 95 -24.55 17.06 -26.91
C PHE A 95 -24.72 18.03 -25.72
N LEU A 96 -24.03 17.79 -24.59
CA LEU A 96 -24.10 18.65 -23.40
C LEU A 96 -23.20 19.89 -23.44
N PHE A 97 -22.19 19.94 -24.32
CA PHE A 97 -21.19 21.03 -24.31
C PHE A 97 -20.64 21.30 -25.71
N ASN A 98 -20.65 22.57 -26.15
CA ASN A 98 -20.28 23.02 -27.51
C ASN A 98 -18.80 22.83 -27.92
N THR A 99 -17.96 22.12 -27.15
CA THR A 99 -16.55 21.88 -27.48
C THR A 99 -16.15 20.41 -27.32
N PRO A 100 -15.13 19.91 -28.05
CA PRO A 100 -14.69 18.51 -27.95
C PRO A 100 -14.27 18.14 -26.52
N ALA A 101 -14.68 16.96 -26.07
CA ALA A 101 -14.25 16.37 -24.80
C ALA A 101 -13.50 15.06 -25.05
N LEU A 102 -12.41 14.85 -24.29
CA LEU A 102 -11.68 13.59 -24.28
C LEU A 102 -12.34 12.65 -23.26
N ILE A 103 -12.91 11.56 -23.75
CA ILE A 103 -13.51 10.52 -22.92
C ILE A 103 -12.48 9.39 -22.79
N THR A 104 -12.28 8.90 -21.56
CA THR A 104 -11.31 7.83 -21.25
C THR A 104 -12.00 6.71 -20.47
N LEU A 105 -11.83 5.48 -20.93
CA LEU A 105 -12.20 4.26 -20.22
C LEU A 105 -10.91 3.53 -19.83
N ASN A 106 -10.81 3.11 -18.56
CA ASN A 106 -9.63 2.39 -18.09
C ASN A 106 -10.05 1.16 -17.28
N PHE A 107 -9.36 0.05 -17.50
CA PHE A 107 -9.41 -1.14 -16.66
C PHE A 107 -8.03 -1.37 -16.05
N LYS A 108 -7.92 -1.28 -14.73
CA LYS A 108 -6.66 -1.37 -13.99
C LYS A 108 -6.70 -2.55 -13.03
N ALA A 109 -5.69 -3.40 -13.08
CA ALA A 109 -5.44 -4.44 -12.09
C ALA A 109 -4.18 -4.05 -11.30
N GLY A 110 -4.20 -4.15 -9.97
CA GLY A 110 -3.03 -3.74 -9.19
C GLY A 110 -3.03 -4.16 -7.74
N SER A 111 -1.94 -3.80 -7.08
CA SER A 111 -1.69 -4.04 -5.66
C SER A 111 -1.04 -2.81 -5.02
N ILE A 112 -1.37 -2.55 -3.76
CA ILE A 112 -0.74 -1.52 -2.93
C ILE A 112 -0.31 -2.18 -1.62
N ASN A 113 0.87 -1.82 -1.15
CA ASN A 113 1.41 -2.15 0.17
C ASN A 113 2.04 -0.89 0.74
N GLU A 114 1.58 -0.46 1.89
CA GLU A 114 2.08 0.70 2.61
C GLU A 114 2.34 0.30 4.06
N ALA A 115 3.42 0.81 4.63
CA ALA A 115 3.65 0.67 6.05
C ALA A 115 4.30 1.91 6.63
N LYS A 116 3.95 2.19 7.88
CA LYS A 116 4.59 3.14 8.79
C LYS A 116 5.05 2.35 10.01
N PHE A 117 6.32 2.46 10.36
CA PHE A 117 6.92 1.61 11.39
C PHE A 117 8.02 2.35 12.16
N THR A 118 8.24 1.95 13.40
CA THR A 118 9.32 2.51 14.23
C THR A 118 10.66 1.86 13.92
N LYS A 119 11.76 2.51 14.32
CA LYS A 119 13.08 1.89 14.29
C LYS A 119 13.09 0.58 15.08
N ASP A 120 12.47 0.57 16.25
CA ASP A 120 12.52 -0.58 17.15
C ASP A 120 11.74 -1.77 16.62
N LEU A 121 10.61 -1.54 15.95
CA LEU A 121 9.89 -2.62 15.28
C LEU A 121 10.76 -3.33 14.23
N PHE A 122 11.51 -2.55 13.44
CA PHE A 122 12.45 -3.11 12.48
C PHE A 122 13.55 -3.92 13.18
N GLN A 123 14.14 -3.39 14.26
CA GLN A 123 15.17 -4.10 15.01
C GLN A 123 14.63 -5.43 15.57
N ILE A 124 13.46 -5.43 16.21
CA ILE A 124 12.84 -6.64 16.76
C ILE A 124 12.60 -7.69 15.66
N ILE A 125 12.01 -7.29 14.52
CA ILE A 125 11.66 -8.24 13.45
C ILE A 125 12.91 -8.87 12.81
N PHE A 126 13.96 -8.08 12.57
CA PHE A 126 15.10 -8.52 11.76
C PHE A 126 16.35 -8.92 12.55
N PHE A 127 16.46 -8.50 13.81
CA PHE A 127 17.58 -8.82 14.70
C PHE A 127 17.14 -9.48 16.02
N GLY A 128 15.84 -9.54 16.30
CA GLY A 128 15.31 -10.00 17.59
C GLY A 128 15.42 -8.91 18.66
N ASN A 129 15.16 -9.31 19.90
CA ASN A 129 15.10 -8.41 21.05
C ASN A 129 16.40 -8.36 21.87
N ALA A 130 17.44 -9.11 21.50
CA ALA A 130 18.69 -9.21 22.28
C ALA A 130 19.36 -7.84 22.52
N SER A 131 19.33 -6.93 21.54
CA SER A 131 19.86 -5.57 21.69
C SER A 131 19.08 -4.70 22.69
N TYR A 132 17.91 -5.16 23.14
CA TYR A 132 17.06 -4.50 24.12
C TYR A 132 17.17 -5.12 25.52
N ALA A 133 18.19 -5.93 25.80
CA ALA A 133 18.42 -6.46 27.15
C ALA A 133 18.52 -5.32 28.20
N GLY A 134 17.63 -5.35 29.20
CA GLY A 134 17.50 -4.31 30.22
C GLY A 134 16.81 -3.03 29.73
N ALA A 135 16.19 -3.06 28.54
CA ALA A 135 15.56 -1.92 27.89
C ALA A 135 14.19 -2.27 27.28
N THR A 136 13.43 -1.23 26.94
CA THR A 136 12.12 -1.34 26.31
C THR A 136 12.20 -0.86 24.88
N ALA A 137 11.79 -1.72 23.94
CA ALA A 137 11.54 -1.36 22.56
C ALA A 137 10.13 -0.77 22.39
N ASP A 138 9.98 0.28 21.59
CA ASP A 138 8.69 0.92 21.30
C ASP A 138 8.33 0.83 19.80
N PHE A 139 7.23 0.11 19.53
CA PHE A 139 6.64 -0.08 18.21
C PHE A 139 5.21 0.45 18.10
N SER A 140 4.86 1.38 18.98
CA SER A 140 3.62 2.14 18.94
C SER A 140 3.49 2.94 17.64
N GLN A 141 2.25 3.28 17.27
CA GLN A 141 1.92 4.05 16.06
C GLN A 141 2.41 3.38 14.76
N THR A 142 2.51 2.05 14.76
CA THR A 142 2.80 1.26 13.57
C THR A 142 1.51 1.04 12.79
N GLU A 143 1.58 1.21 11.48
CA GLU A 143 0.46 1.00 10.57
C GLU A 143 0.92 0.20 9.35
N ASN A 144 0.07 -0.68 8.84
CA ASN A 144 0.26 -1.32 7.55
C ASN A 144 -1.08 -1.39 6.82
N LEU A 145 -1.04 -1.19 5.51
CA LEU A 145 -2.16 -1.36 4.61
C LEU A 145 -1.69 -2.15 3.39
N SER A 146 -2.40 -3.22 3.05
CA SER A 146 -2.17 -3.98 1.84
C SER A 146 -3.49 -4.34 1.18
N TYR A 147 -3.59 -4.18 -0.14
CA TYR A 147 -4.75 -4.71 -0.88
C TYR A 147 -4.46 -4.94 -2.36
N ARG A 148 -5.24 -5.83 -2.95
CA ARG A 148 -5.23 -6.14 -4.40
C ARG A 148 -6.60 -5.86 -4.99
N PHE A 149 -6.63 -5.25 -6.17
CA PHE A 149 -7.87 -4.74 -6.76
C PHE A 149 -7.90 -4.82 -8.29
N HIS A 150 -9.12 -4.85 -8.81
CA HIS A 150 -9.46 -4.47 -10.17
C HIS A 150 -10.30 -3.18 -10.13
N GLN A 151 -10.09 -2.28 -11.07
CA GLN A 151 -10.74 -0.98 -11.14
C GLN A 151 -11.22 -0.72 -12.55
N LEU A 152 -12.47 -0.26 -12.68
CA LEU A 152 -13.02 0.28 -13.91
C LEU A 152 -13.23 1.77 -13.73
N ARG A 153 -12.60 2.59 -14.56
CA ARG A 153 -12.65 4.06 -14.50
C ARG A 153 -13.22 4.65 -15.77
N LEU A 154 -14.17 5.56 -15.62
CA LEU A 154 -14.63 6.46 -16.66
C LEU A 154 -14.14 7.88 -16.34
N GLY A 155 -13.47 8.52 -17.29
CA GLY A 155 -12.97 9.88 -17.18
C GLY A 155 -13.42 10.76 -18.32
N VAL A 156 -13.61 12.05 -18.04
CA VAL A 156 -13.86 13.09 -19.02
C VAL A 156 -12.90 14.23 -18.77
N GLN A 157 -12.24 14.70 -19.83
CA GLN A 157 -11.31 15.82 -19.79
C GLN A 157 -11.69 16.83 -20.87
N LYS A 158 -11.63 18.12 -20.52
CA LYS A 158 -12.11 19.21 -21.37
C LYS A 158 -11.19 20.41 -21.29
N LYS A 159 -10.93 21.00 -22.46
CA LYS A 159 -10.27 22.30 -22.59
C LYS A 159 -11.31 23.43 -22.55
N PHE A 160 -10.98 24.50 -21.87
CA PHE A 160 -11.81 25.69 -21.78
C PHE A 160 -10.93 26.93 -21.59
N ASP A 161 -11.44 28.05 -22.07
CA ASP A 161 -10.79 29.33 -21.90
C ASP A 161 -11.33 30.00 -20.62
N PHE A 162 -10.43 30.40 -19.74
CA PHE A 162 -10.77 31.14 -18.53
C PHE A 162 -9.71 32.19 -18.26
N ILE A 163 -10.15 33.45 -18.12
CA ILE A 163 -9.28 34.63 -17.96
C ILE A 163 -8.21 34.69 -19.07
N ASN A 164 -8.65 34.61 -20.34
CA ASN A 164 -7.79 34.66 -21.54
C ASN A 164 -6.66 33.62 -21.59
N HIS A 165 -6.72 32.56 -20.78
CA HIS A 165 -5.74 31.49 -20.78
C HIS A 165 -6.40 30.14 -21.07
N ASN A 166 -5.61 29.22 -21.62
CA ASN A 166 -6.04 27.86 -21.93
C ASN A 166 -5.97 27.01 -20.66
N TRP A 167 -7.12 26.51 -20.22
CA TRP A 167 -7.22 25.55 -19.12
C TRP A 167 -7.69 24.20 -19.62
N GLU A 168 -7.30 23.15 -18.91
CA GLU A 168 -7.81 21.81 -19.14
C GLU A 168 -8.14 21.16 -17.80
N ALA A 169 -9.39 20.76 -17.61
CA ALA A 169 -9.84 20.06 -16.41
C ALA A 169 -10.35 18.66 -16.75
N GLY A 170 -10.08 17.72 -15.86
CA GLY A 170 -10.51 16.34 -15.97
C GLY A 170 -11.13 15.85 -14.67
N ILE A 171 -12.17 15.02 -14.79
CA ILE A 171 -12.72 14.26 -13.67
C ILE A 171 -12.79 12.79 -14.06
N GLY A 172 -12.54 11.92 -13.09
CA GLY A 172 -12.68 10.47 -13.23
C GLY A 172 -13.49 9.91 -12.08
N ILE A 173 -14.35 8.94 -12.38
CA ILE A 173 -15.05 8.14 -11.37
C ILE A 173 -14.75 6.68 -11.64
N SER A 174 -14.46 5.95 -10.57
CA SER A 174 -14.11 4.54 -10.66
C SER A 174 -14.92 3.69 -9.69
N VAL A 175 -15.17 2.45 -10.11
CA VAL A 175 -15.60 1.36 -9.24
C VAL A 175 -14.42 0.40 -9.07
N LEU A 176 -14.24 -0.09 -7.84
CA LEU A 176 -13.16 -1.00 -7.48
C LEU A 176 -13.76 -2.31 -6.97
N ALA A 177 -13.20 -3.42 -7.41
CA ALA A 177 -13.46 -4.74 -6.89
C ALA A 177 -12.15 -5.25 -6.25
N ALA A 178 -12.12 -5.30 -4.93
CA ALA A 178 -10.95 -5.69 -4.15
C ALA A 178 -10.99 -7.19 -3.86
N LYS A 179 -9.91 -7.89 -4.20
CA LYS A 179 -9.81 -9.34 -4.03
C LYS A 179 -9.41 -9.71 -2.61
N SER A 180 -8.37 -9.07 -2.09
CA SER A 180 -7.87 -9.32 -0.74
C SER A 180 -7.33 -8.04 -0.15
N GLY A 181 -7.44 -7.88 1.16
CA GLY A 181 -6.81 -6.76 1.85
C GLY A 181 -6.58 -7.02 3.33
N SER A 182 -5.60 -6.32 3.88
CA SER A 182 -5.27 -6.33 5.29
C SER A 182 -4.89 -4.93 5.77
N SER A 183 -5.21 -4.64 7.02
CA SER A 183 -4.83 -3.40 7.69
C SER A 183 -4.39 -3.74 9.11
N LEU A 184 -3.20 -3.29 9.50
CA LEU A 184 -2.70 -3.36 10.87
C LEU A 184 -2.59 -1.94 11.41
N LYS A 185 -3.03 -1.74 12.64
CA LYS A 185 -2.79 -0.54 13.43
C LYS A 185 -2.39 -0.96 14.84
N ILE A 186 -1.21 -0.55 15.26
CA ILE A 186 -0.72 -0.71 16.63
C ILE A 186 -0.72 0.68 17.25
N ASP A 187 -1.71 0.97 18.11
CA ASP A 187 -1.82 2.26 18.77
C ASP A 187 -0.78 2.41 19.88
N GLN A 188 -0.59 1.34 20.66
CA GLN A 188 0.45 1.21 21.66
C GLN A 188 1.11 -0.16 21.52
N GLY A 189 2.44 -0.21 21.64
CA GLY A 189 3.19 -1.45 21.50
C GLY A 189 4.57 -1.30 22.09
N THR A 190 4.83 -1.96 23.21
CA THR A 190 6.15 -1.99 23.84
C THR A 190 6.57 -3.42 24.15
N LEU A 191 7.89 -3.66 24.13
CA LEU A 191 8.50 -4.93 24.50
C LEU A 191 9.72 -4.65 25.37
N PHE A 192 9.60 -4.92 26.66
CA PHE A 192 10.73 -4.95 27.59
C PHE A 192 11.39 -6.33 27.54
N THR A 193 12.72 -6.33 27.50
CA THR A 193 13.53 -7.56 27.59
C THR A 193 14.36 -7.50 28.86
N GLU A 194 14.23 -8.52 29.72
CA GLU A 194 15.02 -8.60 30.94
C GLU A 194 16.52 -8.68 30.61
N GLN A 195 17.37 -8.14 31.49
CA GLN A 195 18.80 -7.98 31.27
C GLN A 195 19.54 -9.28 30.93
N TYR A 196 19.11 -10.40 31.50
CA TYR A 196 19.67 -11.73 31.24
C TYR A 196 18.79 -12.58 30.33
N GLY A 197 17.74 -11.99 29.73
CA GLY A 197 16.82 -12.68 28.82
C GLY A 197 15.94 -13.71 29.52
N SER A 198 15.76 -13.61 30.83
CA SER A 198 14.93 -14.57 31.58
C SER A 198 13.44 -14.42 31.28
N PHE A 199 12.99 -13.22 30.91
CA PHE A 199 11.62 -12.98 30.46
C PHE A 199 11.53 -11.79 29.52
N ILE A 200 10.38 -11.68 28.87
CA ILE A 200 9.94 -10.49 28.14
C ILE A 200 8.58 -10.03 28.65
N ASP A 201 8.38 -8.72 28.68
CA ASP A 201 7.09 -8.10 28.97
C ASP A 201 6.64 -7.30 27.74
N ALA A 202 5.52 -7.70 27.16
CA ALA A 202 4.89 -6.96 26.07
C ALA A 202 3.64 -6.22 26.59
N SER A 203 3.44 -4.99 26.15
CA SER A 203 2.18 -4.25 26.32
C SER A 203 1.72 -3.76 24.97
N TYR A 204 0.47 -4.03 24.58
CA TYR A 204 0.01 -3.75 23.23
C TYR A 204 -1.48 -3.45 23.16
N ASN A 205 -1.80 -2.50 22.28
CA ASN A 205 -3.14 -2.20 21.79
C ASN A 205 -3.08 -2.19 20.27
N PHE A 206 -3.69 -3.20 19.64
CA PHE A 206 -3.69 -3.33 18.18
C PHE A 206 -5.05 -3.72 17.61
N GLU A 207 -5.24 -3.34 16.36
CA GLU A 207 -6.29 -3.82 15.47
C GLU A 207 -5.66 -4.35 14.18
N TYR A 208 -5.96 -5.60 13.82
CA TYR A 208 -5.58 -6.21 12.56
C TYR A 208 -6.83 -6.72 11.84
N SER A 209 -7.18 -6.05 10.75
CA SER A 209 -8.30 -6.42 9.87
C SER A 209 -7.76 -7.17 8.66
N VAL A 210 -8.40 -8.28 8.30
CA VAL A 210 -8.09 -9.05 7.09
C VAL A 210 -9.38 -9.46 6.38
N SER A 211 -9.39 -9.36 5.06
CA SER A 211 -10.51 -9.81 4.22
C SER A 211 -10.67 -11.34 4.28
N ASP A 212 -11.74 -11.87 3.67
CA ASP A 212 -12.05 -13.29 3.74
C ASP A 212 -10.87 -14.18 3.29
N THR A 213 -10.35 -14.98 4.21
CA THR A 213 -9.19 -15.85 3.99
C THR A 213 -9.54 -17.16 3.27
N LEU A 214 -10.84 -17.47 3.14
CA LEU A 214 -11.33 -18.71 2.54
C LEU A 214 -11.66 -18.55 1.05
N ASN A 215 -11.76 -17.33 0.56
CA ASN A 215 -12.20 -17.04 -0.80
C ASN A 215 -11.05 -17.13 -1.83
N LYS A 216 -10.79 -18.33 -2.35
CA LYS A 216 -9.61 -18.62 -3.19
C LYS A 216 -9.80 -18.44 -4.71
N GLY A 217 -11.00 -18.07 -5.17
CA GLY A 217 -11.28 -17.94 -6.61
C GLY A 217 -10.47 -16.83 -7.29
N TYR A 218 -10.10 -17.00 -8.57
CA TYR A 218 -9.37 -15.97 -9.32
C TYR A 218 -10.15 -14.66 -9.44
N PHE A 219 -11.46 -14.73 -9.65
CA PHE A 219 -12.41 -13.61 -9.75
C PHE A 219 -13.31 -13.47 -8.52
N ALA A 220 -12.90 -14.01 -7.38
CA ALA A 220 -13.65 -13.82 -6.16
C ALA A 220 -13.20 -12.52 -5.47
N TYR A 221 -14.16 -11.68 -5.13
CA TYR A 221 -13.92 -10.34 -4.59
C TYR A 221 -14.50 -10.23 -3.18
N ASP A 222 -13.68 -9.74 -2.26
CA ASP A 222 -14.03 -9.58 -0.85
C ASP A 222 -14.46 -8.16 -0.51
N GLY A 223 -14.21 -7.19 -1.40
CA GLY A 223 -14.57 -5.80 -1.18
C GLY A 223 -15.00 -5.09 -2.45
N ILE A 224 -15.84 -4.07 -2.29
CA ILE A 224 -16.28 -3.15 -3.35
C ILE A 224 -15.96 -1.73 -2.91
N GLY A 225 -15.39 -0.93 -3.80
CA GLY A 225 -15.01 0.44 -3.54
C GLY A 225 -15.39 1.41 -4.65
N THR A 226 -15.26 2.69 -4.35
CA THR A 226 -15.42 3.78 -5.31
C THR A 226 -14.31 4.79 -5.12
N SER A 227 -13.82 5.39 -6.21
CA SER A 227 -12.85 6.48 -6.15
C SER A 227 -13.17 7.57 -7.16
N ALA A 228 -12.66 8.76 -6.88
CA ALA A 228 -12.69 9.91 -7.76
C ALA A 228 -11.29 10.44 -8.02
N ASP A 229 -11.06 10.86 -9.26
CA ASP A 229 -9.83 11.50 -9.73
C ASP A 229 -10.18 12.91 -10.24
N ALA A 230 -9.27 13.86 -10.03
CA ALA A 230 -9.38 15.21 -10.57
C ALA A 230 -8.06 15.66 -11.19
N THR A 231 -8.15 16.37 -12.31
CA THR A 231 -7.02 16.93 -13.03
C THR A 231 -7.29 18.38 -13.35
N LEU A 232 -6.29 19.23 -13.16
CA LEU A 232 -6.34 20.62 -13.60
C LEU A 232 -5.01 20.99 -14.24
N SER A 233 -5.05 21.55 -15.43
CA SER A 233 -3.87 22.01 -16.13
C SER A 233 -4.05 23.44 -16.60
N TYR A 234 -3.00 24.23 -16.36
CA TYR A 234 -2.86 25.59 -16.84
C TYR A 234 -1.85 25.60 -17.99
N ILE A 235 -2.27 26.14 -19.12
CA ILE A 235 -1.47 26.28 -20.34
C ILE A 235 -1.39 27.79 -20.66
N PRO A 236 -0.27 28.47 -20.33
CA PRO A 236 -0.08 29.87 -20.65
C PRO A 236 0.00 30.04 -22.18
N ASP A 237 -0.41 31.22 -22.66
CA ASP A 237 -0.61 31.49 -24.09
C ASP A 237 0.68 31.44 -24.91
N ASN A 238 1.83 31.64 -24.25
CA ASN A 238 3.15 31.52 -24.84
C ASN A 238 3.61 30.06 -25.02
N GLY A 239 2.85 29.09 -24.50
CA GLY A 239 3.12 27.65 -24.59
C GLY A 239 4.37 27.16 -23.86
N SER A 240 5.07 28.02 -23.11
CA SER A 240 6.42 27.74 -22.60
C SER A 240 6.46 26.89 -21.33
N LEU A 241 5.32 26.74 -20.64
CA LEU A 241 5.25 26.02 -19.37
C LEU A 241 3.84 25.53 -19.10
N ARG A 242 3.59 24.23 -19.18
CA ARG A 242 2.33 23.65 -18.76
C ARG A 242 2.41 23.21 -17.29
N LEU A 243 1.54 23.77 -16.45
CA LEU A 243 1.39 23.32 -15.06
C LEU A 243 0.25 22.30 -14.99
N LEU A 244 0.46 21.23 -14.23
CA LEU A 244 -0.52 20.16 -14.03
C LEU A 244 -0.65 19.82 -12.55
N PHE A 245 -1.89 19.79 -12.08
CA PHE A 245 -2.30 19.36 -10.75
C PHE A 245 -3.14 18.09 -10.87
N PHE A 246 -2.81 17.10 -10.05
CA PHE A 246 -3.51 15.82 -10.00
C PHE A 246 -3.95 15.53 -8.57
N MET A 247 -5.17 15.03 -8.42
CA MET A 247 -5.65 14.33 -7.24
C MET A 247 -6.17 12.98 -7.71
N ASN A 248 -5.58 11.89 -7.24
CA ASN A 248 -5.96 10.54 -7.64
C ASN A 248 -6.40 9.71 -6.44
N ASP A 249 -7.27 8.74 -6.70
CA ASP A 249 -7.69 7.70 -5.77
C ASP A 249 -8.37 8.24 -4.50
N MET A 250 -9.08 9.37 -4.59
CA MET A 250 -9.92 9.84 -3.49
C MET A 250 -11.14 8.92 -3.34
N GLY A 251 -11.11 8.02 -2.36
CA GLY A 251 -12.14 7.01 -2.24
C GLY A 251 -11.96 6.04 -1.08
N PHE A 252 -12.74 4.96 -1.12
CA PHE A 252 -12.72 3.90 -0.11
C PHE A 252 -13.12 2.55 -0.69
N ILE A 253 -12.75 1.48 0.02
CA ILE A 253 -13.20 0.10 -0.21
C ILE A 253 -13.99 -0.34 1.02
N ARG A 254 -15.14 -0.98 0.79
CA ARG A 254 -15.95 -1.64 1.81
C ARG A 254 -15.73 -3.15 1.70
N TRP A 255 -15.25 -3.77 2.77
CA TRP A 255 -15.01 -5.21 2.83
C TRP A 255 -16.25 -5.96 3.36
N ASN A 256 -16.42 -7.19 2.90
CA ASN A 256 -17.58 -8.03 3.20
C ASN A 256 -17.64 -8.45 4.69
N ARG A 257 -18.74 -9.07 5.10
CA ARG A 257 -18.95 -9.50 6.50
C ARG A 257 -18.14 -10.73 6.92
N GLN A 258 -17.52 -11.43 5.96
CA GLN A 258 -16.66 -12.60 6.23
C GLN A 258 -15.22 -12.18 6.58
N SER A 259 -14.93 -10.88 6.55
CA SER A 259 -13.69 -10.30 7.03
C SER A 259 -13.51 -10.51 8.54
N GLN A 260 -12.27 -10.70 8.96
CA GLN A 260 -11.90 -10.92 10.35
C GLN A 260 -11.18 -9.71 10.93
N LEU A 261 -11.62 -9.25 12.10
CA LEU A 261 -10.88 -8.33 12.94
C LEU A 261 -10.27 -9.12 14.10
N TYR A 262 -8.96 -9.01 14.23
CA TYR A 262 -8.17 -9.39 15.39
C TYR A 262 -7.87 -8.13 16.18
N SER A 263 -8.16 -8.12 17.48
CA SER A 263 -7.86 -6.96 18.33
C SER A 263 -7.47 -7.40 19.73
N ALA A 264 -6.49 -6.74 20.32
CA ALA A 264 -6.12 -6.94 21.70
C ALA A 264 -5.74 -5.60 22.34
N ASP A 265 -6.06 -5.46 23.61
CA ASP A 265 -5.59 -4.40 24.51
C ASP A 265 -5.18 -5.14 25.79
N SER A 266 -3.89 -5.49 25.87
CA SER A 266 -3.40 -6.46 26.85
C SER A 266 -1.90 -6.32 27.10
N SER A 267 -1.44 -7.05 28.11
CA SER A 267 -0.03 -7.26 28.37
C SER A 267 0.27 -8.75 28.49
N LEU A 268 1.50 -9.12 28.13
CA LEU A 268 1.99 -10.50 28.16
C LEU A 268 3.33 -10.52 28.90
N HIS A 269 3.40 -11.30 29.97
CA HIS A 269 4.64 -11.70 30.61
C HIS A 269 5.01 -13.10 30.10
N PHE A 270 6.24 -13.28 29.62
CA PHE A 270 6.67 -14.54 29.03
C PHE A 270 8.09 -14.92 29.47
N GLU A 271 8.22 -16.05 30.16
CA GLU A 271 9.47 -16.56 30.75
C GLU A 271 10.10 -17.74 29.96
N GLY A 272 9.57 -18.07 28.79
CA GLY A 272 9.96 -19.27 28.05
C GLY A 272 9.08 -20.48 28.35
N PHE A 273 9.52 -21.67 27.88
CA PHE A 273 8.85 -22.94 28.14
C PHE A 273 9.86 -23.93 28.72
N GLU A 274 9.45 -24.67 29.74
CA GLU A 274 10.23 -25.78 30.26
C GLU A 274 10.01 -27.01 29.36
N VAL A 275 11.08 -27.44 28.66
CA VAL A 275 11.04 -28.67 27.86
C VAL A 275 11.48 -29.84 28.73
N ILE A 276 10.51 -30.58 29.26
CA ILE A 276 10.74 -31.64 30.25
C ILE A 276 11.30 -32.93 29.60
N ASP A 277 11.01 -33.20 28.33
CA ASP A 277 11.46 -34.42 27.64
C ASP A 277 11.88 -34.16 26.19
N LEU A 278 13.18 -33.99 25.95
CA LEU A 278 13.78 -33.86 24.61
C LEU A 278 13.94 -35.20 23.88
N PHE A 279 13.87 -36.32 24.60
CA PHE A 279 14.27 -37.65 24.08
C PHE A 279 13.10 -38.63 23.89
N ASN A 280 11.87 -38.23 24.21
CA ASN A 280 10.64 -38.99 23.96
C ASN A 280 9.71 -38.19 23.02
N SER A 281 10.12 -37.97 21.76
CA SER A 281 9.40 -37.09 20.84
C SER A 281 8.34 -37.82 20.00
N SER A 282 7.08 -37.73 20.41
CA SER A 282 6.02 -37.47 19.43
C SER A 282 6.10 -35.98 19.05
N ASP A 283 6.21 -35.65 17.76
CA ASP A 283 6.44 -34.27 17.26
C ASP A 283 5.50 -33.19 17.83
N SER A 284 4.31 -33.58 18.31
CA SER A 284 3.34 -32.67 18.95
C SER A 284 3.73 -32.19 20.36
N ALA A 285 4.75 -32.78 20.99
CA ALA A 285 5.20 -32.43 22.34
C ALA A 285 6.22 -31.27 22.37
N LEU A 286 6.84 -30.95 21.23
CA LEU A 286 7.94 -29.97 21.16
C LEU A 286 7.47 -28.52 21.00
N LEU A 287 6.23 -28.30 20.52
CA LEU A 287 5.64 -26.97 20.34
C LEU A 287 4.15 -27.00 20.74
N PRO A 288 3.79 -26.66 22.00
CA PRO A 288 2.42 -26.74 22.49
C PRO A 288 1.48 -25.63 21.95
N PHE A 289 1.93 -24.85 20.96
CA PHE A 289 1.17 -23.73 20.41
C PHE A 289 0.37 -24.14 19.20
N ASN A 290 -0.95 -24.14 19.37
CA ASN A 290 -1.86 -23.94 18.26
C ASN A 290 -2.30 -22.46 18.20
N LYS A 291 -2.95 -22.08 17.10
CA LYS A 291 -3.45 -20.71 16.89
C LYS A 291 -4.33 -20.23 18.05
N ASP A 292 -5.22 -21.07 18.56
CA ASP A 292 -6.20 -20.69 19.59
C ASP A 292 -5.53 -20.46 20.95
N SER A 293 -4.54 -21.29 21.30
CA SER A 293 -3.71 -21.12 22.49
C SER A 293 -2.93 -19.81 22.46
N LEU A 294 -2.36 -19.45 21.30
CA LEU A 294 -1.65 -18.18 21.13
C LEU A 294 -2.60 -16.99 21.29
N LEU A 295 -3.76 -17.01 20.63
CA LEU A 295 -4.74 -15.93 20.72
C LEU A 295 -5.26 -15.73 22.14
N HIS A 296 -5.49 -16.83 22.86
CA HIS A 296 -5.90 -16.77 24.26
C HIS A 296 -4.78 -16.18 25.13
N LEU A 297 -3.54 -16.63 24.95
CA LEU A 297 -2.36 -16.13 25.67
C LEU A 297 -2.16 -14.63 25.43
N THR A 298 -2.37 -14.16 24.20
CA THR A 298 -2.22 -12.75 23.82
C THR A 298 -3.48 -11.90 24.04
N GLY A 299 -4.50 -12.44 24.75
CA GLY A 299 -5.76 -11.73 24.98
C GLY A 299 -6.48 -11.28 23.70
N THR A 300 -6.16 -11.88 22.56
CA THR A 300 -6.60 -11.44 21.23
C THR A 300 -8.00 -11.94 20.94
N LYS A 301 -8.91 -11.00 20.72
CA LYS A 301 -10.30 -11.26 20.36
C LYS A 301 -10.42 -11.30 18.84
N ILE A 302 -11.17 -12.26 18.34
CA ILE A 302 -11.55 -12.33 16.92
C ILE A 302 -13.03 -11.98 16.78
N SER A 303 -13.35 -11.11 15.82
CA SER A 303 -14.72 -10.85 15.41
C SER A 303 -14.84 -10.89 13.89
N SER A 304 -15.92 -11.48 13.37
CA SER A 304 -16.25 -11.42 11.95
C SER A 304 -17.09 -10.17 11.69
N LYS A 305 -16.51 -9.16 11.02
CA LYS A 305 -17.21 -7.91 10.72
C LYS A 305 -16.70 -7.27 9.44
N SER A 306 -17.61 -6.59 8.74
CA SER A 306 -17.24 -5.71 7.62
C SER A 306 -16.46 -4.50 8.10
N PHE A 307 -15.37 -4.16 7.43
CA PHE A 307 -14.60 -2.93 7.67
C PHE A 307 -14.50 -2.08 6.40
N SER A 308 -13.96 -0.87 6.53
CA SER A 308 -13.74 0.03 5.41
C SER A 308 -12.30 0.49 5.40
N THR A 309 -11.73 0.62 4.22
CA THR A 309 -10.36 1.10 4.00
C THR A 309 -10.44 2.35 3.14
N LEU A 310 -9.82 3.44 3.59
CA LEU A 310 -9.63 4.62 2.75
C LEU A 310 -8.51 4.32 1.74
N LEU A 311 -8.71 4.75 0.49
CA LEU A 311 -7.67 4.67 -0.51
C LEU A 311 -6.61 5.75 -0.22
N PRO A 312 -5.32 5.47 -0.40
CA PRO A 312 -4.26 6.47 -0.28
C PRO A 312 -4.43 7.55 -1.36
N VAL A 313 -4.88 8.73 -0.95
CA VAL A 313 -5.09 9.85 -1.88
C VAL A 313 -3.74 10.42 -2.33
N LYS A 314 -3.53 10.50 -3.63
CA LYS A 314 -2.26 10.98 -4.21
C LYS A 314 -2.44 12.35 -4.83
N PHE A 315 -1.68 13.32 -4.32
CA PHE A 315 -1.56 14.65 -4.91
C PHE A 315 -0.27 14.76 -5.68
N SER A 316 -0.31 15.38 -6.86
CA SER A 316 0.91 15.59 -7.66
C SER A 316 0.85 16.93 -8.39
N LEU A 317 2.00 17.59 -8.46
CA LEU A 317 2.23 18.81 -9.22
C LEU A 317 3.36 18.55 -10.22
N ALA A 318 3.13 18.89 -11.48
CA ALA A 318 4.13 18.78 -12.53
C ALA A 318 4.19 20.07 -13.36
N GLY A 319 5.41 20.46 -13.74
CA GLY A 319 5.66 21.48 -14.76
C GLY A 319 6.30 20.81 -15.97
N ILE A 320 5.73 21.02 -17.16
CA ILE A 320 6.28 20.56 -18.44
C ILE A 320 6.72 21.79 -19.22
N TYR A 321 8.01 21.85 -19.55
CA TYR A 321 8.62 22.87 -20.41
C TYR A 321 8.75 22.33 -21.84
#